data_AF-A0A942DLG7-F1
#
_entry.id   AF-A0A942DLG7-F1
#
_cell.length_a   1.000
_cell.length_b   1.000
_cell.length_c   1.000
_cell.angle_alpha   90.00
_cell.angle_beta   90.00
_cell.angle_gamma   90.00
#
_symmetry.space_group_name_H-M   'P 1'
#
loop_
_entity.id
_entity.type
_entity.pdbx_description
1 polymer ?
#
loop_
_entity_poly.entity_id
_entity_poly.type
_entity_poly.pdbx_seq_one_letter_code
_entity_poly.pdbx_strand_id
1 'polypeptide(L)'
;MKHVLQITSVAIFILFAAISEAGTIRATEMDQATWGKVFAGQLKDFLIEFRKGDTLPLTFTAEGDFFETTQVQPTPLKVKKDLWMKVDGSKLEVSLDGTNFKPLPQTAHGLLLIGASADDASGGRANGINVNLKAYQK
;
A
#
# COMPACT_ATOMS: atom_id res chain seq x y z
N MET A 1 -8.90 59.35 47.96
CA MET A 1 -7.98 58.79 46.94
C MET A 1 -8.55 57.46 46.51
N LYS A 2 -8.92 57.33 45.23
CA LYS A 2 -9.62 56.18 44.65
C LYS A 2 -8.58 55.23 44.05
N HIS A 3 -8.55 53.96 44.47
CA HIS A 3 -7.82 52.91 43.77
C HIS A 3 -8.82 51.92 43.19
N VAL A 4 -9.05 52.05 41.89
CA VAL A 4 -9.81 51.11 41.06
C VAL A 4 -8.81 50.06 40.59
N LEU A 5 -8.94 48.83 41.09
CA LEU A 5 -8.12 47.69 40.66
C LEU A 5 -8.82 47.05 39.47
N GLN A 6 -8.38 47.39 38.25
CA GLN A 6 -8.82 46.69 37.03
C GLN A 6 -8.13 45.33 36.94
N ILE A 7 -8.88 44.26 37.15
CA ILE A 7 -8.44 42.89 36.91
C ILE A 7 -8.69 42.59 35.43
N THR A 8 -7.64 42.71 34.63
CA THR A 8 -7.65 42.34 33.21
C THR A 8 -7.71 40.82 33.10
N SER A 9 -8.86 40.28 32.72
CA SER A 9 -9.05 38.86 32.47
C SER A 9 -8.38 38.48 31.15
N VAL A 10 -7.30 37.69 31.21
CA VAL A 10 -6.65 37.09 30.03
C VAL A 10 -7.39 35.81 29.69
N ALA A 11 -8.23 35.85 28.66
CA ALA A 11 -8.86 34.67 28.08
C ALA A 11 -7.82 33.93 27.23
N ILE A 12 -7.30 32.81 27.75
CA ILE A 12 -6.45 31.88 26.99
C ILE A 12 -7.37 31.04 26.10
N PHE A 13 -7.48 31.43 24.84
CA PHE A 13 -8.07 30.59 23.78
C PHE A 13 -7.08 29.47 23.43
N ILE A 14 -7.27 28.29 24.02
CA ILE A 14 -6.59 27.07 23.58
C ILE A 14 -7.28 26.63 22.27
N LEU A 15 -6.69 26.99 21.12
CA LEU A 15 -7.04 26.37 19.85
C LEU A 15 -6.60 24.91 19.89
N PHE A 16 -7.53 24.01 20.18
CA PHE A 16 -7.40 22.61 19.80
C PHE A 16 -7.52 22.54 18.27
N ALA A 17 -6.38 22.64 17.58
CA ALA A 17 -6.30 22.18 16.21
C ALA A 17 -6.67 20.69 16.23
N ALA A 18 -7.79 20.34 15.61
CA ALA A 18 -8.16 18.96 15.36
C ALA A 18 -7.09 18.35 14.46
N ILE A 19 -6.08 17.74 15.07
CA ILE A 19 -5.15 16.86 14.38
C ILE A 19 -6.01 15.69 13.93
N SER A 20 -6.41 15.71 12.66
CA SER A 20 -7.00 14.55 12.00
C SER A 20 -5.97 13.42 12.12
N GLU A 21 -6.19 12.52 13.05
CA GLU A 21 -5.33 11.36 13.26
C GLU A 21 -5.42 10.52 11.98
N ALA A 22 -4.32 10.47 11.22
CA ALA A 22 -4.24 9.69 10.00
C ALA A 22 -4.60 8.24 10.33
N GLY A 23 -5.70 7.74 9.76
CA GLY A 23 -6.16 6.37 10.01
C GLY A 23 -5.08 5.38 9.63
N THR A 24 -4.66 4.53 10.55
CA THR A 24 -3.65 3.49 10.31
C THR A 24 -4.32 2.12 10.36
N ILE A 25 -4.06 1.27 9.36
CA ILE A 25 -4.56 -0.11 9.30
C ILE A 25 -3.47 -1.07 8.87
N ARG A 26 -3.52 -2.32 9.34
CA ARG A 26 -2.65 -3.38 8.82
C ARG A 26 -3.21 -3.94 7.51
N ALA A 27 -2.34 -4.23 6.55
CA ALA A 27 -2.74 -4.76 5.24
C ALA A 27 -3.53 -6.08 5.35
N THR A 28 -3.26 -6.89 6.38
CA THR A 28 -3.96 -8.16 6.65
C THR A 28 -5.38 -7.97 7.22
N GLU A 29 -5.71 -6.78 7.71
CA GLU A 29 -7.02 -6.43 8.27
C GLU A 29 -7.89 -5.69 7.24
N MET A 30 -7.33 -5.35 6.07
CA MET A 30 -8.05 -4.65 5.01
C MET A 30 -8.96 -5.61 4.23
N ASP A 31 -10.25 -5.27 4.21
CA ASP A 31 -11.21 -5.94 3.34
C ASP A 31 -11.15 -5.40 1.89
N GLN A 32 -11.83 -6.10 0.98
CA GLN A 32 -11.88 -5.74 -0.43
C GLN A 32 -12.49 -4.34 -0.66
N ALA A 33 -13.44 -3.91 0.17
CA ALA A 33 -14.08 -2.61 0.04
C ALA A 33 -13.10 -1.47 0.39
N THR A 34 -12.27 -1.67 1.41
CA THR A 34 -11.23 -0.72 1.83
C THR A 34 -10.14 -0.62 0.77
N TRP A 35 -9.68 -1.75 0.22
CA TRP A 35 -8.78 -1.75 -0.94
C TRP A 35 -9.38 -1.01 -2.14
N GLY A 36 -10.68 -1.23 -2.43
CA GLY A 36 -11.39 -0.51 -3.48
C GLY A 36 -11.36 1.02 -3.28
N LYS A 37 -11.55 1.50 -2.05
CA LYS A 37 -11.47 2.94 -1.72
C LYS A 37 -10.06 3.50 -1.91
N VAL A 38 -9.00 2.73 -1.60
CA VAL A 38 -7.60 3.14 -1.90
C VAL A 38 -7.42 3.34 -3.40
N PHE A 39 -7.79 2.34 -4.21
CA PHE A 39 -7.59 2.41 -5.66
C PHE A 39 -8.48 3.44 -6.35
N ALA A 40 -9.66 3.72 -5.81
CA ALA A 40 -10.52 4.80 -6.26
C ALA A 40 -10.06 6.20 -5.80
N GLY A 41 -8.98 6.29 -5.01
CA GLY A 41 -8.46 7.55 -4.49
C GLY A 41 -9.39 8.25 -3.49
N GLN A 42 -10.24 7.49 -2.81
CA GLN A 42 -11.27 7.99 -1.89
C GLN A 42 -10.76 8.14 -0.44
N LEU A 43 -9.60 7.58 -0.13
CA LEU A 43 -8.95 7.72 1.17
C LEU A 43 -7.91 8.84 1.14
N LYS A 44 -7.86 9.65 2.20
CA LYS A 44 -6.90 10.74 2.39
C LYS A 44 -6.21 10.60 3.74
N ASP A 45 -4.93 10.96 3.79
CA ASP A 45 -4.06 10.81 4.98
C ASP A 45 -4.27 9.46 5.68
N PHE A 46 -4.16 8.37 4.92
CA PHE A 46 -4.36 7.01 5.41
C PHE A 46 -3.06 6.22 5.31
N LEU A 47 -2.72 5.49 6.36
CA LEU A 47 -1.48 4.72 6.44
C LEU A 47 -1.78 3.21 6.47
N ILE A 48 -1.15 2.47 5.57
CA ILE A 48 -1.29 1.02 5.51
C ILE A 48 0.04 0.40 5.93
N GLU A 49 0.02 -0.42 6.96
CA GLU A 49 1.19 -1.14 7.46
C GLU A 49 1.27 -2.55 6.89
N PHE A 50 2.44 -2.93 6.40
CA PHE A 50 2.76 -4.32 6.07
C PHE A 50 3.91 -4.74 6.97
N ARG A 51 3.73 -5.83 7.70
CA ARG A 51 4.72 -6.27 8.70
C ARG A 51 5.40 -7.55 8.22
N LYS A 52 6.69 -7.66 8.51
CA LYS A 52 7.48 -8.82 8.17
C LYS A 52 6.84 -10.08 8.75
N GLY A 53 6.61 -11.07 7.90
CA GLY A 53 5.97 -12.33 8.25
C GLY A 53 4.49 -12.39 7.87
N ASP A 54 3.85 -11.25 7.62
CA ASP A 54 2.48 -11.21 7.12
C ASP A 54 2.36 -11.98 5.81
N THR A 55 1.19 -12.57 5.60
CA THR A 55 0.83 -13.24 4.34
C THR A 55 -0.43 -12.57 3.80
N LEU A 56 -0.35 -12.05 2.57
CA LEU A 56 -1.42 -11.34 1.90
C LEU A 56 -1.92 -12.16 0.71
N PRO A 57 -3.23 -12.26 0.48
CA PRO A 57 -3.74 -12.88 -0.74
C PRO A 57 -3.53 -11.93 -1.92
N LEU A 58 -2.73 -12.34 -2.91
CA LEU A 58 -2.56 -11.64 -4.18
C LEU A 58 -3.40 -12.33 -5.25
N THR A 59 -4.35 -11.60 -5.83
CA THR A 59 -5.08 -12.05 -7.02
C THR A 59 -4.55 -11.33 -8.25
N PHE A 60 -4.32 -12.06 -9.32
CA PHE A 60 -3.97 -11.50 -10.63
C PHE A 60 -5.11 -11.73 -11.60
N THR A 61 -5.46 -10.70 -12.36
CA THR A 61 -6.45 -10.74 -13.45
C THR A 61 -5.85 -10.06 -14.67
N ALA A 62 -5.98 -10.70 -15.82
CA ALA A 62 -5.65 -10.17 -17.13
C ALA A 62 -6.90 -10.27 -18.01
N GLU A 63 -7.19 -9.19 -18.72
CA GLU A 63 -8.28 -9.09 -19.68
C GLU A 63 -7.74 -8.38 -20.93
N GLY A 64 -8.05 -8.90 -22.11
CA GLY A 64 -7.65 -8.30 -23.38
C GLY A 64 -7.96 -9.19 -24.58
N ASP A 65 -7.72 -8.65 -25.77
CA ASP A 65 -8.08 -9.31 -27.04
C ASP A 65 -7.36 -10.64 -27.29
N PHE A 66 -6.19 -10.83 -26.66
CA PHE A 66 -5.31 -11.99 -26.90
C PHE A 66 -5.27 -13.01 -25.76
N PHE A 67 -5.54 -12.57 -24.54
CA PHE A 67 -5.49 -13.42 -23.36
C PHE A 67 -6.40 -12.90 -22.28
N GLU A 68 -7.02 -13.84 -21.59
CA GLU A 68 -7.86 -13.58 -20.42
C GLU A 68 -7.49 -14.55 -19.29
N THR A 69 -7.75 -14.13 -18.07
CA THR A 69 -7.63 -14.99 -16.89
C THR A 69 -8.91 -15.79 -16.73
N THR A 70 -8.84 -17.10 -17.01
CA THR A 70 -10.01 -17.99 -16.91
C THR A 70 -10.32 -18.43 -15.48
N GLN A 71 -9.33 -18.35 -14.58
CA GLN A 71 -9.49 -18.66 -13.15
C GLN A 71 -8.64 -17.73 -12.30
N VAL A 72 -9.28 -17.11 -11.31
CA VAL A 72 -8.59 -16.26 -10.33
C VAL A 72 -8.40 -17.08 -9.06
N GLN A 73 -7.14 -17.40 -8.74
CA GLN A 73 -6.79 -18.05 -7.48
C GLN A 73 -5.88 -17.13 -6.66
N PRO A 74 -6.18 -16.90 -5.36
CA PRO A 74 -5.34 -16.09 -4.52
C PRO A 74 -4.00 -16.79 -4.29
N THR A 75 -2.92 -16.11 -4.66
CA THR A 75 -1.54 -16.54 -4.40
C THR A 75 -1.06 -15.89 -3.10
N PRO A 76 -0.59 -16.65 -2.10
CA PRO A 76 -0.09 -16.06 -0.86
C PRO A 76 1.22 -15.30 -1.10
N LEU A 77 1.21 -14.00 -0.84
CA LEU A 77 2.38 -13.14 -0.86
C LEU A 77 2.92 -12.96 0.56
N LYS A 78 4.16 -13.39 0.79
CA LYS A 78 4.83 -13.21 2.10
C LYS A 78 5.57 -11.88 2.16
N VAL A 79 5.26 -11.08 3.16
CA VAL A 79 5.95 -9.81 3.44
C VAL A 79 7.31 -10.13 4.08
N LYS A 80 8.40 -9.80 3.38
CA LYS A 80 9.78 -10.12 3.83
C LYS A 80 10.41 -9.07 4.73
N LYS A 81 9.90 -7.84 4.70
CA LYS A 81 10.36 -6.67 5.45
C LYS A 81 9.16 -5.78 5.77
N ASP A 82 9.23 -5.06 6.89
CA ASP A 82 8.24 -4.03 7.21
C ASP A 82 8.24 -2.96 6.12
N LEU A 83 7.05 -2.51 5.73
CA LEU A 83 6.85 -1.36 4.87
C LEU A 83 5.56 -0.63 5.26
N TRP A 84 5.52 0.65 4.96
CA TRP A 84 4.37 1.51 5.20
C TRP A 84 4.00 2.18 3.90
N MET A 85 2.71 2.20 3.56
CA MET A 85 2.19 2.88 2.40
C MET A 85 1.27 4.01 2.85
N LYS A 86 1.65 5.24 2.56
CA LYS A 86 0.81 6.42 2.75
C LYS A 86 -0.04 6.63 1.51
N VAL A 87 -1.35 6.72 1.74
CA VAL A 87 -2.38 7.01 0.74
C VAL A 87 -2.92 8.42 0.99
N ASP A 88 -2.81 9.28 -0.01
CA ASP A 88 -3.41 10.61 -0.01
C ASP A 88 -4.11 10.86 -1.34
N GLY A 89 -5.41 10.52 -1.40
CA GLY A 89 -6.16 10.49 -2.64
C GLY A 89 -5.55 9.48 -3.60
N SER A 90 -5.17 9.94 -4.80
CA SER A 90 -4.48 9.12 -5.80
C SER A 90 -2.97 9.01 -5.60
N LYS A 91 -2.41 9.76 -4.64
CA LYS A 91 -0.97 9.74 -4.36
C LYS A 91 -0.65 8.57 -3.44
N LEU A 92 0.29 7.73 -3.86
CA LEU A 92 0.84 6.62 -3.09
C LEU A 92 2.33 6.86 -2.82
N GLU A 93 2.70 6.88 -1.55
CA GLU A 93 4.09 6.95 -1.10
C GLU A 93 4.39 5.76 -0.18
N VAL A 94 5.64 5.29 -0.21
CA VAL A 94 6.09 4.13 0.56
C VAL A 94 7.27 4.53 1.43
N SER A 95 7.33 3.94 2.61
CA SER A 95 8.43 4.04 3.56
C SER A 95 8.85 2.64 4.02
N LEU A 96 10.15 2.47 4.27
CA LEU A 96 10.74 1.24 4.83
C LEU A 96 11.13 1.40 6.31
N ASP A 97 11.00 2.60 6.86
CA ASP A 97 11.37 2.96 8.23
C ASP A 97 10.21 3.60 9.01
N GLY A 98 9.03 3.72 8.39
CA GLY A 98 7.83 4.35 8.94
C GLY A 98 7.88 5.87 8.99
N THR A 99 8.97 6.52 8.56
CA THR A 99 9.17 7.97 8.72
C THR A 99 9.46 8.70 7.40
N ASN A 100 10.27 8.11 6.53
CA ASN A 100 10.64 8.71 5.25
C ASN A 100 9.81 8.12 4.10
N PHE A 101 8.79 8.85 3.68
CA PHE A 101 7.90 8.45 2.58
C PHE A 101 8.40 8.98 1.25
N LYS A 102 8.45 8.11 0.24
CA LYS A 102 8.87 8.44 -1.13
C LYS A 102 7.90 7.82 -2.13
N PRO A 103 7.75 8.36 -3.35
CA PRO A 103 6.97 7.70 -4.40
C PRO A 103 7.44 6.26 -4.61
N LEU A 104 6.51 5.32 -4.82
CA LEU A 104 6.81 3.89 -5.00
C LEU A 104 7.96 3.62 -6.00
N PRO A 105 8.02 4.27 -7.19
CA PRO A 105 9.10 4.04 -8.16
C PRO A 105 10.52 4.37 -7.66
N GLN A 106 10.62 5.20 -6.61
CA GLN A 106 11.89 5.58 -5.99
C GLN A 106 12.30 4.66 -4.83
N THR A 107 11.38 3.80 -4.37
CA THR A 107 11.52 3.05 -3.11
C THR A 107 11.62 1.54 -3.35
N ALA A 108 10.93 1.04 -4.39
CA ALA A 108 10.99 -0.35 -4.79
C ALA A 108 11.56 -0.46 -6.21
N HIS A 109 12.61 -1.24 -6.37
CA HIS A 109 13.06 -1.71 -7.67
C HIS A 109 12.64 -3.17 -7.82
N GLY A 110 12.34 -3.61 -9.02
CA GLY A 110 12.02 -5.00 -9.27
C GLY A 110 12.08 -5.38 -10.73
N LEU A 111 12.10 -6.68 -10.96
CA LEU A 111 12.17 -7.32 -12.26
C LEU A 111 10.93 -8.20 -12.40
N LEU A 112 10.16 -7.94 -13.45
CA LEU A 112 9.11 -8.82 -13.94
C LEU A 112 9.73 -9.66 -15.06
N LEU A 113 9.95 -10.95 -14.80
CA LEU A 113 10.35 -11.91 -15.83
C LEU A 113 9.11 -12.67 -16.27
N ILE A 114 8.74 -12.55 -17.53
CA ILE A 114 7.70 -13.37 -18.17
C ILE A 114 8.44 -14.34 -19.09
N GLY A 115 8.28 -15.64 -18.86
CA GLY A 115 8.91 -16.67 -19.68
C GLY A 115 7.96 -17.85 -19.88
N ALA A 116 7.97 -18.47 -21.06
CA ALA A 116 7.28 -19.73 -21.27
C ALA A 116 8.16 -20.89 -20.79
N SER A 117 7.63 -21.80 -19.98
CA SER A 117 8.26 -23.11 -19.78
C SER A 117 7.65 -24.12 -20.74
N ALA A 118 8.50 -24.76 -21.52
CA ALA A 118 8.12 -25.97 -22.24
C ALA A 118 8.41 -27.18 -21.36
N ASP A 119 7.55 -28.20 -21.44
CA ASP A 119 7.82 -29.50 -20.84
C ASP A 119 8.52 -30.38 -21.89
N ASP A 120 9.71 -30.86 -21.54
CA ASP A 120 10.55 -31.72 -22.37
C ASP A 120 9.83 -33.02 -22.77
N ALA A 121 8.84 -33.47 -21.98
CA ALA A 121 8.03 -34.65 -22.27
C ALA A 121 7.00 -34.43 -23.40
N SER A 122 6.69 -33.19 -23.76
CA SER A 122 5.63 -32.82 -24.71
C SER A 122 6.13 -32.37 -26.09
N GLY A 123 7.42 -32.57 -26.38
CA GLY A 123 8.03 -32.18 -27.65
C GLY A 123 8.23 -30.66 -27.79
N GLY A 124 8.44 -29.94 -26.69
CA GLY A 124 8.77 -28.51 -26.70
C GLY A 124 7.57 -27.57 -26.79
N ARG A 125 6.35 -28.05 -26.53
CA ARG A 125 5.17 -27.18 -26.42
C ARG A 125 5.23 -26.41 -25.10
N ALA A 126 4.95 -25.10 -25.14
CA ALA A 126 4.83 -24.27 -23.95
C ALA A 126 3.65 -24.77 -23.10
N ASN A 127 3.94 -25.31 -21.92
CA ASN A 127 2.94 -25.83 -20.98
C ASN A 127 2.49 -24.77 -19.95
N GLY A 128 3.15 -23.63 -19.91
CA GLY A 128 2.76 -22.51 -19.07
C GLY A 128 3.57 -21.25 -19.33
N ILE A 129 2.97 -20.11 -19.01
CA ILE A 129 3.67 -18.82 -18.91
C ILE A 129 3.99 -18.62 -17.43
N ASN A 130 5.27 -18.59 -17.10
CA ASN A 130 5.76 -18.27 -15.78
C ASN A 130 5.97 -16.76 -15.66
N VAL A 131 5.39 -16.18 -14.61
CA VAL A 131 5.63 -14.81 -14.22
C VAL A 131 6.42 -14.80 -12.92
N ASN A 132 7.69 -14.38 -13.01
CA ASN A 132 8.58 -14.25 -11.87
C ASN A 132 8.75 -12.78 -11.49
N LEU A 133 8.35 -12.43 -10.27
CA LEU A 133 8.48 -11.09 -9.71
C LEU A 133 9.66 -11.09 -8.73
N LYS A 134 10.70 -10.31 -9.02
CA LYS A 134 11.88 -10.19 -8.15
C LYS A 134 12.14 -8.73 -7.80
N ALA A 135 11.78 -8.31 -6.60
CA ALA A 135 12.11 -6.97 -6.10
C ALA A 135 13.55 -6.91 -5.56
N TYR A 136 14.29 -5.88 -5.94
CA TYR A 136 15.64 -5.55 -5.46
C TYR A 136 15.59 -4.27 -4.61
N GLN A 137 16.43 -4.21 -3.58
CA GLN A 137 16.76 -2.97 -2.89
C GLN A 137 18.21 -2.61 -3.26
N LYS A 138 18.49 -1.33 -3.52
CA LYS A 138 19.86 -0.84 -3.60
C LYS A 138 20.47 -0.76 -2.21
#